data_AF-A0A814FK08-F1
#
_entry.id   AF-A0A814FK08-F1
#
_cell.length_a   1.000
_cell.length_b   1.000
_cell.length_c   1.000
_cell.angle_alpha   90.00
_cell.angle_beta   90.00
_cell.angle_gamma   90.00
#
_symmetry.space_group_name_H-M   'P 1'
#
loop_
_entity.id
_entity.type
_entity.pdbx_description
1 polymer ?
#
loop_
_entity_poly.entity_id
_entity_poly.type
_entity_poly.pdbx_seq_one_letter_code
_entity_poly.pdbx_strand_id
1 'polypeptide(L)'
;MSGLKKEFVTQRDLNEMAQEKNSIRVGSTVDPQQRAYQYQAEGYAGTMFVAKTANMLLAEDKLLEHQTRHNVHMRSNAPNDEGFVYVIKGRKMR
;
A
#
# COMPACT_ATOMS: atom_id res chain seq x y z
N MET A 1 -15.61 14.98 5.77
CA MET A 1 -14.20 14.71 5.39
C MET A 1 -14.10 13.26 4.95
N SER A 2 -13.92 13.00 3.66
CA SER A 2 -13.81 11.63 3.15
C SER A 2 -12.37 11.14 3.37
N GLY A 3 -12.14 10.44 4.47
CA GLY A 3 -10.84 9.86 4.82
C GLY A 3 -10.41 8.72 3.88
N LEU A 4 -9.18 8.24 4.05
CA LEU A 4 -8.66 7.09 3.32
C LEU A 4 -9.40 5.83 3.82
N LYS A 5 -10.24 5.24 2.98
CA LYS A 5 -10.96 3.99 3.30
C LYS A 5 -9.98 2.83 3.32
N LYS A 6 -10.22 1.83 4.17
CA LYS A 6 -9.43 0.61 4.19
C LYS A 6 -10.27 -0.57 3.77
N GLU A 7 -9.68 -1.46 2.98
CA GLU A 7 -10.34 -2.66 2.49
C GLU A 7 -9.37 -3.83 2.50
N PHE A 8 -9.79 -4.97 3.06
CA PHE A 8 -8.95 -6.17 3.10
C PHE A 8 -9.21 -7.04 1.87
N VAL A 9 -8.14 -7.42 1.19
CA VAL A 9 -8.16 -8.23 -0.04
C VAL A 9 -7.10 -9.32 0.02
N THR A 10 -7.07 -10.19 -0.98
CA THR A 10 -6.00 -11.17 -1.10
C THR A 10 -4.72 -10.54 -1.65
N GLN A 11 -3.56 -11.16 -1.42
CA GLN A 11 -2.31 -10.69 -2.04
C GLN A 11 -2.35 -10.73 -3.57
N ARG A 12 -3.12 -11.66 -4.17
CA ARG A 12 -3.29 -11.72 -5.62
C ARG A 12 -3.98 -10.45 -6.13
N ASP A 13 -5.11 -10.11 -5.54
CA ASP A 13 -5.88 -8.91 -5.94
C ASP A 13 -5.03 -7.65 -5.72
N LEU A 14 -4.23 -7.60 -4.65
CA LEU A 14 -3.34 -6.49 -4.35
C LEU A 14 -2.23 -6.32 -5.41
N ASN A 15 -1.70 -7.42 -5.96
CA ASN A 15 -0.74 -7.39 -7.07
C ASN A 15 -1.38 -6.87 -8.37
N GLU A 16 -2.60 -7.30 -8.68
CA GLU A 16 -3.35 -6.80 -9.85
C GLU A 16 -3.63 -5.30 -9.71
N MET A 17 -4.06 -4.87 -8.53
CA MET A 17 -4.32 -3.47 -8.22
C MET A 17 -3.08 -2.59 -8.31
N ALA A 18 -1.90 -3.11 -7.95
CA ALA A 18 -0.65 -2.35 -8.03
C ALA A 18 -0.32 -1.90 -9.47
N GLN A 19 -0.74 -2.67 -10.47
CA GLN A 19 -0.53 -2.40 -11.90
C GLN A 19 -1.51 -1.37 -12.48
N GLU A 20 -2.58 -1.06 -11.75
CA GLU A 20 -3.61 -0.14 -12.25
C GLU A 20 -3.13 1.32 -12.24
N LYS A 21 -3.57 2.11 -13.24
CA LYS A 21 -3.15 3.51 -13.40
C LYS A 21 -3.47 4.42 -12.20
N ASN A 22 -4.46 4.07 -11.39
CA ASN A 22 -4.87 4.82 -10.20
C ASN A 22 -4.18 4.33 -8.92
N SER A 23 -3.32 3.30 -9.00
CA SER A 23 -2.38 2.94 -7.94
C SER A 23 -1.32 4.03 -7.82
N ILE A 24 -1.25 4.64 -6.64
CA ILE A 24 -0.35 5.78 -6.40
C ILE A 24 0.69 5.49 -5.33
N ARG A 25 0.52 4.43 -4.55
CA ARG A 25 1.48 4.03 -3.52
C ARG A 25 1.30 2.57 -3.16
N VAL A 26 2.39 1.85 -2.98
CA VAL A 26 2.43 0.57 -2.27
C VAL A 26 3.30 0.67 -1.03
N GLY A 27 3.12 -0.24 -0.09
CA GLY A 27 4.12 -0.48 0.92
C GLY A 27 3.73 -1.57 1.90
N SER A 28 4.45 -1.64 3.01
CA SER A 28 4.21 -2.59 4.10
C SER A 28 3.97 -1.92 5.46
N THR A 29 3.30 -2.63 6.37
CA THR A 29 3.06 -2.18 7.74
C THR A 29 2.57 -3.31 8.65
N VAL A 30 2.91 -3.23 9.93
CA VAL A 30 2.30 -4.06 10.99
C VAL A 30 0.93 -3.53 11.44
N ASP A 31 0.65 -2.24 11.23
CA ASP A 31 -0.60 -1.58 11.63
C ASP A 31 -1.20 -0.78 10.45
N PRO A 32 -2.09 -1.41 9.67
CA PRO A 32 -2.77 -0.75 8.56
C PRO A 32 -3.63 0.44 9.02
N GLN A 33 -4.17 0.39 10.23
CA GLN A 33 -5.04 1.45 10.75
C GLN A 33 -4.23 2.73 10.95
N GLN A 34 -3.13 2.64 11.72
CA GLN A 34 -2.22 3.75 11.95
C GLN A 34 -1.62 4.25 10.64
N ARG A 35 -1.22 3.34 9.74
CA ARG A 35 -0.64 3.72 8.45
C ARG A 35 -1.61 4.49 7.55
N ALA A 36 -2.89 4.11 7.53
CA ALA A 36 -3.89 4.86 6.78
C ALA A 36 -4.12 6.27 7.34
N TYR A 37 -4.07 6.43 8.67
CA TYR A 37 -4.17 7.77 9.29
C TYR A 37 -2.97 8.66 8.93
N GLN A 38 -1.76 8.11 8.94
CA GLN A 38 -0.56 8.83 8.51
C GLN A 38 -0.71 9.34 7.08
N TYR A 39 -1.08 8.48 6.13
CA TYR A 39 -1.24 8.92 4.75
C TYR A 39 -2.42 9.86 4.54
N GLN A 40 -3.51 9.69 5.30
CA GLN A 40 -4.58 10.68 5.28
C GLN A 40 -4.08 12.07 5.72
N ALA A 41 -3.25 12.14 6.76
CA ALA A 41 -2.64 13.39 7.22
C ALA A 41 -1.64 13.95 6.20
N GLU A 42 -0.98 13.10 5.42
CA GLU A 42 -0.13 13.48 4.27
C GLU A 42 -0.93 13.89 3.01
N GLY A 43 -2.27 13.93 3.08
CA GLY A 43 -3.14 14.38 2.00
C GLY A 43 -3.57 13.28 1.01
N TYR A 44 -3.31 12.00 1.31
CA TYR A 44 -3.82 10.90 0.48
C TYR A 44 -5.33 10.71 0.68
N ALA A 45 -6.03 10.48 -0.42
CA ALA A 45 -7.45 10.19 -0.44
C ALA A 45 -7.77 9.07 -1.44
N GLY A 46 -8.78 8.26 -1.11
CA GLY A 46 -9.18 7.07 -1.89
C GLY A 46 -9.33 5.85 -0.99
N THR A 47 -8.85 4.70 -1.47
CA THR A 47 -8.88 3.42 -0.74
C THR A 47 -7.47 2.85 -0.60
N MET A 48 -7.11 2.45 0.61
CA MET A 48 -5.97 1.61 0.92
C MET A 48 -6.46 0.15 0.97
N PHE A 49 -6.10 -0.61 -0.06
CA PHE A 49 -6.30 -2.04 -0.10
C PHE A 49 -5.15 -2.72 0.65
N VAL A 50 -5.47 -3.69 1.49
CA VAL A 50 -4.52 -4.31 2.43
C VAL A 50 -4.63 -5.83 2.35
N ALA A 51 -3.50 -6.54 2.35
CA ALA A 51 -3.46 -8.00 2.43
C ALA A 51 -2.49 -8.46 3.53
N LYS A 52 -2.86 -9.52 4.24
CA LYS A 52 -1.96 -10.20 5.18
C LYS A 52 -0.84 -10.92 4.43
N THR A 53 0.34 -10.93 5.01
CA THR A 53 1.50 -11.67 4.52
C THR A 53 2.32 -12.24 5.68
N ALA A 54 2.95 -13.38 5.45
CA ALA A 54 3.94 -13.96 6.37
C ALA A 54 5.33 -13.31 6.20
N ASN A 55 5.51 -12.50 5.15
CA ASN A 55 6.79 -11.88 4.80
C ASN A 55 6.53 -10.52 4.12
N MET A 56 6.67 -9.43 4.87
CA MET A 56 6.46 -8.08 4.36
C MET A 56 7.51 -7.67 3.34
N LEU A 57 8.78 -8.05 3.54
CA LEU A 57 9.88 -7.73 2.62
C LEU A 57 9.59 -8.28 1.21
N LEU A 58 9.35 -9.60 1.09
CA LEU A 58 9.11 -10.23 -0.21
C LEU A 58 7.81 -9.77 -0.84
N ALA A 59 6.76 -9.58 -0.05
CA ALA A 59 5.46 -9.16 -0.57
C ALA A 59 5.49 -7.71 -1.06
N GLU A 60 6.17 -6.80 -0.36
CA GLU A 60 6.32 -5.41 -0.81
C GLU A 60 7.23 -5.30 -2.02
N ASP A 61 8.35 -6.04 -2.06
CA ASP A 61 9.23 -6.08 -3.23
C ASP A 61 8.46 -6.43 -4.50
N LYS A 62 7.61 -7.46 -4.44
CA LYS A 62 6.77 -7.86 -5.57
C LYS A 62 5.82 -6.75 -6.03
N LEU A 63 5.27 -5.96 -5.10
CA LEU A 63 4.41 -4.83 -5.46
C LEU A 63 5.19 -3.68 -6.07
N LEU A 64 6.45 -3.48 -5.64
CA LEU A 64 7.33 -2.43 -6.14
C LEU A 64 7.84 -2.71 -7.56
N GLU A 65 7.82 -3.96 -8.03
CA GLU A 65 8.02 -4.29 -9.45
C GLU A 65 7.04 -3.54 -10.37
N HIS A 66 5.85 -3.21 -9.84
CA HIS A 66 4.81 -2.46 -10.53
C HIS A 66 4.81 -0.97 -10.15
N GLN A 67 6.00 -0.39 -9.99
CA GLN A 67 6.26 1.00 -9.59
C GLN A 67 5.05 1.93 -9.70
N THR A 68 4.59 2.41 -8.55
CA THR A 68 3.51 3.39 -8.51
C THR A 68 4.06 4.81 -8.56
N ARG A 69 3.16 5.77 -8.79
CA ARG A 69 3.52 7.18 -8.98
C ARG A 69 4.27 7.82 -7.82
N HIS A 70 4.02 7.41 -6.57
CA HIS A 70 4.58 8.07 -5.38
C HIS A 70 5.51 7.17 -4.55
N ASN A 71 5.86 5.96 -5.03
CA ASN A 71 6.92 5.18 -4.40
C ASN A 71 8.28 5.77 -4.81
N VAL A 72 9.06 6.19 -3.82
CA VAL A 72 10.41 6.76 -4.02
C VAL A 72 11.46 5.65 -4.19
N HIS A 73 11.17 4.45 -3.71
CA HIS A 73 12.08 3.32 -3.74
C HIS A 73 11.58 2.23 -4.70
N MET A 74 12.54 1.50 -5.28
CA MET A 74 12.29 0.34 -6.16
C MET A 74 12.45 -1.00 -5.44
N ARG A 75 12.86 -0.97 -4.16
CA ARG A 75 13.03 -2.13 -3.29
C ARG A 75 12.51 -1.81 -1.90
N SER A 76 11.96 -2.82 -1.25
CA SER A 76 11.46 -2.78 0.11
C SER A 76 12.63 -2.67 1.09
N ASN A 77 12.37 -1.95 2.18
CA ASN A 77 13.22 -1.89 3.36
C ASN A 77 12.51 -2.46 4.59
N ALA A 78 11.42 -3.20 4.38
CA ALA A 78 10.63 -3.78 5.45
C ALA A 78 11.39 -4.91 6.16
N PRO A 79 11.07 -5.20 7.43
CA PRO A 79 11.58 -6.39 8.08
C PRO A 79 11.01 -7.65 7.41
N ASN A 80 11.77 -8.74 7.50
CA ASN A 80 11.39 -10.08 7.02
C ASN A 80 10.42 -10.78 8.00
N ASP A 81 9.34 -10.10 8.34
CA ASP A 81 8.36 -10.52 9.35
C ASP A 81 6.94 -10.59 8.76
N GLU A 82 6.05 -11.23 9.51
CA GLU A 82 4.62 -11.21 9.20
C GLU A 82 4.00 -9.82 9.43
N GLY A 83 2.94 -9.53 8.69
CA GLY A 83 2.23 -8.27 8.79
C GLY A 83 1.32 -8.05 7.60
N PHE A 84 1.34 -6.83 7.07
CA PHE A 84 0.48 -6.44 5.97
C PHE A 84 1.26 -5.71 4.88
N VAL A 85 0.81 -5.91 3.64
CA VAL A 85 1.16 -5.06 2.50
C VAL A 85 -0.07 -4.33 2.01
N TYR A 86 0.12 -3.17 1.39
CA TYR A 86 -0.98 -2.34 0.93
C TYR A 86 -0.70 -1.68 -0.43
N VAL A 87 -1.78 -1.35 -1.12
CA VAL A 87 -1.83 -0.48 -2.29
C VAL A 87 -2.84 0.64 -2.01
N ILE A 88 -2.44 1.88 -2.23
CA ILE A 88 -3.34 3.04 -2.20
C ILE A 88 -3.75 3.35 -3.63
N LYS A 89 -5.07 3.24 -3.88
CA LYS A 89 -5.69 3.71 -5.12
C LYS A 89 -6.40 5.03 -4.85
N GLY A 90 -6.06 6.06 -5.63
CA GLY A 90 -6.66 7.37 -5.47
C GLY A 90 -5.75 8.52 -5.87
N ARG A 91 -5.71 9.56 -5.05
CA ARG A 91 -4.94 10.79 -5.31
C ARG A 91 -4.29 11.34 -4.04
N LYS A 92 -3.21 12.12 -4.22
CA LYS A 92 -2.65 12.97 -3.16
C LYS A 92 -3.16 14.39 -3.39
N MET A 93 -4.00 14.90 -2.50
CA MET A 93 -4.44 16.29 -2.49
C MET A 93 -3.27 17.10 -1.93
N ARG A 94 -2.72 17.99 -2.76
CA ARG A 94 -1.58 18.86 -2.41
C ARG A 94 -1.86 19.71 -1.19
#